data_AF-A0A1M4Z047-F1
#
_entry.id   AF-A0A1M4Z047-F1
#
_cell.length_a   1.000
_cell.length_b   1.000
_cell.length_c   1.000
_cell.angle_alpha   90.00
_cell.angle_beta   90.00
_cell.angle_gamma   90.00
#
_symmetry.space_group_name_H-M   'P 1'
#
loop_
_entity.id
_entity.type
_entity.pdbx_description
1 polymer ?
#
loop_
_entity_poly.entity_id
_entity_poly.type
_entity_poly.pdbx_seq_one_letter_code
_entity_poly.pdbx_strand_id
1 'polypeptide(L)'
;MDILDIHTHSSKSNPSQHIFSCLPSAFSPLEGGYYSVGIHPWNINAGVKSEFEYLKEISSHPQIIAIGEAGLDKMIPVELSFQEEVFGWQIKLSEELGKPLIIHSVKTSNEIIQLKKKYNPKSPWIFHGFRGKKELAEQLIAHDIYLSFGEKYQESAMTSIPLDHLLLETDESNKTITEIFEAAAKSLSLPVEQLITKVQQNISRLFFNQ
;
A
#
# COMPACT_ATOMS: atom_id res chain seq x y z
N MET A 1 3.63 22.63 -3.03
CA MET A 1 2.54 21.74 -2.58
C MET A 1 3.19 20.58 -1.86
N ASP A 2 2.80 20.31 -0.63
CA ASP A 2 3.29 19.14 0.11
C ASP A 2 2.49 17.91 -0.36
N ILE A 3 3.09 17.12 -1.25
CA ILE A 3 2.51 15.89 -1.77
C ILE A 3 2.94 14.76 -0.83
N LEU A 4 1.98 14.05 -0.24
CA LEU A 4 2.28 12.85 0.54
C LEU A 4 2.51 11.68 -0.42
N ASP A 5 3.70 11.09 -0.33
CA ASP A 5 4.00 9.81 -0.94
C ASP A 5 3.47 8.67 -0.06
N ILE A 6 2.51 7.90 -0.57
CA ILE A 6 1.78 6.91 0.24
C ILE A 6 2.61 5.64 0.53
N HIS A 7 3.74 5.44 -0.14
CA HIS A 7 4.57 4.26 0.07
C HIS A 7 6.01 4.46 -0.44
N THR A 8 6.98 4.31 0.45
CA THR A 8 8.41 4.27 0.08
C THR A 8 9.23 3.47 1.08
N HIS A 9 10.30 2.84 0.58
CA HIS A 9 11.33 2.17 1.39
C HIS A 9 12.57 3.05 1.63
N SER A 10 12.55 4.29 1.13
CA SER A 10 13.65 5.25 1.29
C SER A 10 13.28 6.37 2.25
N SER A 11 14.04 6.51 3.34
CA SER A 11 13.88 7.64 4.26
C SER A 11 14.16 8.95 3.54
N LYS A 12 13.17 9.84 3.49
CA LYS A 12 13.32 11.17 2.87
C LYS A 12 13.71 12.22 3.92
N SER A 13 14.23 13.35 3.46
CA SER A 13 14.68 14.45 4.34
C SER A 13 13.56 15.06 5.18
N ASN A 14 12.31 15.01 4.71
CA ASN A 14 11.13 15.43 5.45
C ASN A 14 10.23 14.22 5.79
N PRO A 15 10.19 13.78 7.06
CA PRO A 15 9.37 12.66 7.51
C PRO A 15 7.87 12.81 7.24
N SER A 16 7.35 14.05 7.21
CA SER A 16 5.92 14.32 7.04
C SER A 16 5.39 14.19 5.60
N GLN A 17 6.29 14.00 4.63
CA GLN A 17 5.95 13.94 3.20
C GLN A 17 5.87 12.51 2.64
N HIS A 18 6.01 11.49 3.48
CA HIS A 18 5.90 10.10 3.04
C HIS A 18 5.39 9.18 4.14
N ILE A 19 4.82 8.05 3.72
CA ILE A 19 4.58 6.89 4.58
C ILE A 19 5.76 5.94 4.39
N PHE A 20 6.64 5.89 5.38
CA PHE A 20 7.79 5.00 5.35
C PHE A 20 7.36 3.57 5.70
N SER A 21 7.51 2.67 4.73
CA SER A 21 7.26 1.24 4.93
C SER A 21 8.46 0.63 5.63
N CYS A 22 8.25 0.04 6.81
CA CYS A 22 9.36 -0.53 7.56
C CYS A 22 8.99 -1.83 8.26
N LEU A 23 10.03 -2.64 8.50
CA LEU A 23 9.92 -3.85 9.32
C LEU A 23 9.65 -3.46 10.78
N PRO A 24 8.94 -4.31 11.56
CA PRO A 24 8.65 -4.03 12.96
C PRO A 24 9.90 -3.71 13.79
N SER A 25 11.00 -4.42 13.53
CA SER A 25 12.29 -4.22 14.21
C SER A 25 13.02 -2.94 13.82
N ALA A 26 12.65 -2.32 12.70
CA ALA A 26 13.26 -1.10 12.17
C ALA A 26 12.44 0.16 12.49
N PHE A 27 11.28 0.01 13.13
CA PHE A 27 10.44 1.14 13.50
C PHE A 27 11.14 2.03 14.53
N SER A 28 11.53 3.23 14.09
CA SER A 28 12.18 4.26 14.90
C SER A 28 11.56 5.61 14.52
N PRO A 29 10.48 6.04 15.21
CA PRO A 29 9.70 7.20 14.79
C PRO A 29 10.51 8.50 14.89
N LEU A 30 10.45 9.30 13.83
CA LEU A 30 10.91 10.68 13.78
C LEU A 30 9.70 11.61 13.98
N GLU A 31 9.91 12.78 14.58
CA GLU A 31 8.85 13.77 14.77
C GLU A 31 8.17 14.13 13.43
N GLY A 32 6.83 14.07 13.41
CA GLY A 32 6.03 14.35 12.22
C GLY A 32 6.05 13.27 11.14
N GLY A 33 6.75 12.15 11.34
CA GLY A 33 6.80 11.04 10.38
C GLY A 33 5.52 10.19 10.34
N TYR A 34 5.25 9.58 9.19
CA TYR A 34 4.22 8.57 9.02
C TYR A 34 4.81 7.24 8.58
N TYR A 35 4.24 6.15 9.08
CA TYR A 35 4.77 4.81 8.88
C TYR A 35 3.68 3.82 8.53
N SER A 36 4.07 2.80 7.77
CA SER A 36 3.36 1.53 7.71
C SER A 36 4.29 0.44 8.24
N VAL A 37 3.74 -0.48 9.02
CA VAL A 37 4.49 -1.65 9.50
C VAL A 37 3.74 -2.93 9.21
N GLY A 38 4.49 -3.94 8.80
CA GLY A 38 3.95 -5.25 8.48
C GLY A 38 5.05 -6.29 8.30
N ILE A 39 4.63 -7.52 8.07
CA ILE A 39 5.48 -8.64 7.72
C ILE A 39 5.31 -8.87 6.22
N HIS A 40 6.31 -8.42 5.46
CA HIS A 40 6.41 -8.64 4.02
C HIS A 40 6.60 -10.14 3.74
N PRO A 41 6.02 -10.72 2.66
CA PRO A 41 6.16 -12.15 2.36
C PRO A 41 7.61 -12.63 2.28
N TRP A 42 8.55 -11.77 1.88
CA TRP A 42 9.98 -12.10 1.83
C TRP A 42 10.63 -12.29 3.21
N ASN A 43 10.01 -11.77 4.27
CA ASN A 43 10.50 -11.88 5.64
C ASN A 43 9.85 -13.04 6.41
N ILE A 44 8.93 -13.77 5.78
CA ILE A 44 8.28 -14.93 6.39
C ILE A 44 9.30 -16.06 6.56
N ASN A 45 9.47 -16.47 7.82
CA ASN A 45 10.32 -17.57 8.23
C ASN A 45 9.58 -18.48 9.23
N ALA A 46 10.20 -19.60 9.63
CA ALA A 46 9.57 -20.59 10.51
C ALA A 46 9.13 -20.01 11.88
N GLY A 47 9.82 -18.97 12.38
CA GLY A 47 9.55 -18.30 13.66
C GLY A 47 8.65 -17.07 13.57
N VAL A 48 8.17 -16.69 12.38
CA VAL A 48 7.50 -15.40 12.12
C VAL A 48 6.31 -15.12 13.04
N LYS A 49 5.60 -16.16 13.50
CA LYS A 49 4.44 -16.01 14.39
C LYS A 49 4.81 -15.45 15.76
N SER A 50 6.08 -15.57 16.17
CA SER A 50 6.57 -14.94 17.41
C SER A 50 6.61 -13.41 17.32
N GLU A 51 6.60 -12.84 16.11
CA GLU A 51 6.62 -11.39 15.86
C GLU A 51 5.21 -10.77 15.89
N PHE A 52 4.14 -11.59 15.90
CA PHE A 52 2.76 -11.11 15.79
C PHE A 52 2.36 -10.19 16.94
N GLU A 53 2.63 -10.59 18.19
CA GLU A 53 2.27 -9.76 19.34
C GLU A 53 3.05 -8.44 19.35
N TYR A 54 4.33 -8.46 18.99
CA TYR A 54 5.14 -7.25 18.89
C TYR A 54 4.64 -6.32 17.78
N LEU A 55 4.33 -6.86 16.59
CA LEU A 55 3.72 -6.09 15.51
C LEU A 55 2.41 -5.45 15.97
N LYS A 56 1.52 -6.20 16.64
CA LYS A 56 0.27 -5.66 17.19
C LYS A 56 0.51 -4.51 18.17
N GLU A 57 1.47 -4.65 19.07
CA GLU A 57 1.84 -3.62 20.05
C GLU A 57 2.27 -2.33 19.35
N ILE A 58 3.30 -2.41 18.49
CA ILE A 58 3.83 -1.21 17.81
C ILE A 58 2.80 -0.62 16.86
N SER A 59 1.96 -1.44 16.22
CA SER A 59 0.93 -0.97 15.29
C SER A 59 -0.10 -0.07 15.97
N SER A 60 -0.15 0.03 17.30
CA SER A 60 -1.00 0.99 18.00
C SER A 60 -0.40 2.41 18.08
N HIS A 61 0.87 2.59 17.71
CA HIS A 61 1.53 3.90 17.73
C HIS A 61 0.83 4.89 16.78
N PRO A 62 0.63 6.17 17.18
CA PRO A 62 -0.15 7.14 16.40
C PRO A 62 0.50 7.50 15.05
N GLN A 63 1.82 7.37 14.92
CA GLN A 63 2.53 7.60 13.66
C GLN A 63 2.49 6.42 12.69
N ILE A 64 2.05 5.24 13.15
CA ILE A 64 1.77 4.11 12.26
C ILE A 64 0.35 4.30 11.76
N ILE A 65 0.19 4.68 10.50
CA ILE A 65 -1.12 5.02 9.91
C ILE A 65 -1.63 3.94 8.94
N ALA A 66 -0.88 2.86 8.75
CA ALA A 66 -1.25 1.73 7.92
C ALA A 66 -0.59 0.43 8.41
N ILE A 67 -1.22 -0.70 8.08
CA ILE A 67 -0.60 -2.02 8.19
C ILE A 67 0.00 -2.38 6.83
N GLY A 68 1.18 -2.99 6.85
CA GLY A 68 1.93 -3.38 5.67
C GLY A 68 3.29 -2.67 5.59
N GLU A 69 4.15 -3.06 4.66
CA GLU A 69 3.83 -3.93 3.54
C GLU A 69 3.58 -5.39 3.95
N ALA A 70 2.48 -5.96 3.45
CA ALA A 70 2.04 -7.32 3.73
C ALA A 70 1.44 -7.91 2.45
N GLY A 71 1.41 -9.23 2.30
CA GLY A 71 0.75 -9.83 1.13
C GLY A 71 1.37 -11.14 0.70
N LEU A 72 1.35 -11.40 -0.60
CA LEU A 72 1.67 -12.71 -1.18
C LEU A 72 2.61 -12.60 -2.38
N ASP A 73 3.57 -13.49 -2.48
CA ASP A 73 4.52 -13.56 -3.57
C ASP A 73 4.77 -15.02 -4.00
N LYS A 74 4.40 -15.36 -5.25
CA LYS A 74 4.63 -16.73 -5.79
C LYS A 74 6.06 -16.97 -6.29
N MET A 75 6.95 -15.97 -6.21
CA MET A 75 8.32 -16.07 -6.71
C MET A 75 9.33 -16.42 -5.60
N ILE A 76 8.89 -16.53 -4.34
CA ILE A 76 9.74 -16.89 -3.19
C ILE A 76 9.53 -18.35 -2.77
N PRO A 77 10.46 -18.98 -2.03
CA PRO A 77 10.36 -20.38 -1.62
C PRO A 77 9.36 -20.64 -0.47
N VAL A 78 8.76 -19.59 0.11
CA VAL A 78 7.76 -19.76 1.18
C VAL A 78 6.45 -20.26 0.58
N GLU A 79 5.93 -21.37 1.10
CA GLU A 79 4.66 -21.94 0.65
C GLU A 79 3.52 -20.92 0.71
N LEU A 80 2.75 -20.82 -0.38
CA LEU A 80 1.69 -19.81 -0.52
C LEU A 80 0.64 -19.92 0.60
N SER A 81 0.31 -21.13 1.04
CA SER A 81 -0.61 -21.36 2.16
C SER A 81 -0.11 -20.76 3.48
N PHE A 82 1.21 -20.76 3.71
CA PHE A 82 1.80 -20.15 4.89
C PHE A 82 1.83 -18.62 4.76
N GLN A 83 2.09 -18.10 3.56
CA GLN A 83 1.95 -16.67 3.29
C GLN A 83 0.51 -16.18 3.52
N GLU A 84 -0.50 -16.94 3.07
CA GLU A 84 -1.92 -16.63 3.31
C GLU A 84 -2.30 -16.66 4.79
N GLU A 85 -1.68 -17.53 5.59
CA GLU A 85 -1.89 -17.55 7.04
C GLU A 85 -1.37 -16.25 7.69
N VAL A 86 -0.13 -15.86 7.36
CA VAL A 86 0.50 -14.64 7.89
C VAL A 86 -0.22 -13.38 7.40
N PHE A 87 -0.57 -13.32 6.12
CA PHE A 87 -1.34 -12.22 5.55
C PHE A 87 -2.75 -12.15 6.15
N GLY A 88 -3.41 -13.30 6.34
CA GLY A 88 -4.70 -13.41 7.01
C GLY A 88 -4.71 -12.87 8.44
N TRP A 89 -3.61 -13.04 9.19
CA TRP A 89 -3.45 -12.44 10.51
C TRP A 89 -3.32 -10.91 10.42
N GLN A 90 -2.53 -10.39 9.48
CA GLN A 90 -2.36 -8.94 9.27
C GLN A 90 -3.63 -8.25 8.76
N ILE A 91 -4.44 -8.93 7.95
CA ILE A 91 -5.79 -8.46 7.55
C ILE A 91 -6.64 -8.21 8.79
N LYS A 92 -6.66 -9.16 9.74
CA LYS A 92 -7.43 -9.02 10.97
C LYS A 92 -6.90 -7.89 11.86
N LEU A 93 -5.58 -7.71 11.93
CA LEU A 93 -4.97 -6.60 12.66
C LEU A 93 -5.37 -5.24 12.05
N SER A 94 -5.32 -5.12 10.72
CA SER A 94 -5.77 -3.94 9.98
C SER A 94 -7.25 -3.63 10.26
N GLU A 95 -8.11 -4.64 10.28
CA GLU A 95 -9.53 -4.47 10.65
C GLU A 95 -9.71 -4.05 12.12
N GLU A 96 -8.98 -4.69 13.05
CA GLU A 96 -9.07 -4.42 14.48
C GLU A 96 -8.68 -2.97 14.80
N LEU A 97 -7.65 -2.46 14.13
CA LEU A 97 -7.14 -1.10 14.32
C LEU A 97 -7.82 -0.06 13.43
N GLY A 98 -8.71 -0.48 12.53
CA GLY A 98 -9.33 0.37 11.50
C GLY A 98 -8.39 0.84 10.39
N LYS A 99 -7.08 0.53 10.47
CA LYS A 99 -6.04 1.07 9.60
C LYS A 99 -6.08 0.47 8.19
N PRO A 100 -5.78 1.23 7.13
CA PRO A 100 -5.68 0.69 5.78
C PRO A 100 -4.54 -0.34 5.66
N LEU A 101 -4.67 -1.26 4.70
CA LEU A 101 -3.71 -2.33 4.43
C LEU A 101 -2.98 -2.07 3.11
N ILE A 102 -1.66 -1.95 3.16
CA ILE A 102 -0.78 -1.81 1.98
C ILE A 102 -0.30 -3.22 1.55
N ILE A 103 -0.64 -3.60 0.32
CA ILE A 103 -0.60 -4.99 -0.16
C ILE A 103 0.43 -5.21 -1.24
N HIS A 104 1.45 -6.02 -0.95
CA HIS A 104 2.36 -6.61 -1.93
C HIS A 104 1.71 -7.80 -2.62
N SER A 105 1.80 -7.85 -3.94
CA SER A 105 1.27 -8.99 -4.69
C SER A 105 2.02 -9.26 -5.98
N VAL A 106 2.76 -10.38 -6.02
CA VAL A 106 3.45 -10.87 -7.21
C VAL A 106 2.84 -12.19 -7.67
N LYS A 107 2.15 -12.14 -8.82
CA LYS A 107 1.39 -13.27 -9.43
C LYS A 107 0.29 -13.86 -8.53
N THR A 108 -0.21 -13.06 -7.59
CA THR A 108 -1.14 -13.48 -6.53
C THR A 108 -2.45 -12.71 -6.52
N SER A 109 -2.76 -11.96 -7.58
CA SER A 109 -3.95 -11.09 -7.59
C SER A 109 -5.28 -11.84 -7.44
N ASN A 110 -5.37 -13.07 -7.93
CA ASN A 110 -6.55 -13.91 -7.73
C ASN A 110 -6.74 -14.26 -6.24
N GLU A 111 -5.64 -14.63 -5.57
CA GLU A 111 -5.62 -14.93 -4.14
C GLU A 111 -5.99 -13.69 -3.32
N ILE A 112 -5.43 -12.51 -3.65
CA ILE A 112 -5.82 -11.24 -3.01
C ILE A 112 -7.33 -10.99 -3.13
N ILE A 113 -7.91 -11.15 -4.33
CA ILE A 113 -9.36 -10.98 -4.55
C ILE A 113 -10.17 -12.00 -3.73
N GLN A 114 -9.73 -13.26 -3.69
CA GLN A 114 -10.40 -14.29 -2.88
C GLN A 114 -10.37 -13.96 -1.40
N LEU A 115 -9.24 -13.47 -0.88
CA LEU A 115 -9.11 -13.05 0.51
C LEU A 115 -9.95 -11.80 0.81
N LYS A 116 -10.00 -10.80 -0.08
CA LYS A 116 -10.89 -9.63 0.05
C LYS A 116 -12.34 -10.06 0.18
N LYS A 117 -12.80 -11.01 -0.64
CA LYS A 117 -14.16 -11.59 -0.56
C LYS A 117 -14.39 -12.37 0.73
N LYS A 118 -13.42 -13.20 1.13
CA LYS A 118 -13.51 -14.07 2.31
C LYS A 118 -13.61 -13.26 3.60
N TYR A 119 -12.76 -12.26 3.76
CA TYR A 119 -12.70 -11.45 4.98
C TYR A 119 -13.73 -10.31 4.97
N ASN A 120 -14.16 -9.85 3.79
CA ASN A 120 -15.05 -8.70 3.60
C ASN A 120 -14.67 -7.50 4.51
N PRO A 121 -13.40 -7.03 4.42
CA PRO A 121 -12.86 -6.03 5.33
C PRO A 121 -13.46 -4.64 5.08
N LYS A 122 -13.69 -3.89 6.16
CA LYS A 122 -14.10 -2.48 6.12
C LYS A 122 -12.90 -1.55 5.92
N SER A 123 -11.74 -1.91 6.46
CA SER A 123 -10.51 -1.17 6.28
C SER A 123 -10.13 -1.16 4.80
N PRO A 124 -9.69 -0.01 4.27
CA PRO A 124 -9.31 0.09 2.87
C PRO A 124 -8.13 -0.82 2.52
N TRP A 125 -8.17 -1.41 1.33
CA TRP A 125 -7.07 -2.20 0.78
C TRP A 125 -6.41 -1.41 -0.34
N ILE A 126 -5.08 -1.29 -0.27
CA ILE A 126 -4.27 -0.56 -1.24
C ILE A 126 -3.30 -1.55 -1.86
N PHE A 127 -3.47 -1.82 -3.15
CA PHE A 127 -2.52 -2.61 -3.94
C PHE A 127 -1.40 -1.67 -4.39
N HIS A 128 -0.23 -1.77 -3.76
CA HIS A 128 0.91 -0.92 -4.11
C HIS A 128 1.64 -1.45 -5.35
N GLY A 129 2.43 -0.58 -5.99
CA GLY A 129 3.30 -0.95 -7.10
C GLY A 129 2.57 -1.52 -8.31
N PHE A 130 1.33 -1.08 -8.59
CA PHE A 130 0.49 -1.73 -9.60
C PHE A 130 1.10 -1.62 -11.01
N ARG A 131 1.41 -2.78 -11.60
CA ARG A 131 2.00 -2.95 -12.95
C ARG A 131 1.17 -3.83 -13.88
N GLY A 132 -0.02 -4.22 -13.43
CA GLY A 132 -0.94 -5.10 -14.16
C GLY A 132 -1.53 -4.48 -15.41
N LYS A 133 -2.21 -5.31 -16.21
CA LYS A 133 -3.00 -4.85 -17.36
C LYS A 133 -4.31 -4.21 -16.90
N LYS A 134 -4.95 -3.49 -17.82
CA LYS A 134 -6.28 -2.88 -17.64
C LYS A 134 -7.31 -3.84 -17.02
N GLU A 135 -7.40 -5.07 -17.53
CA GLU A 135 -8.43 -6.01 -17.08
C GLU A 135 -8.25 -6.38 -15.59
N LEU A 136 -7.00 -6.46 -15.14
CA LEU A 136 -6.71 -6.71 -13.73
C LEU A 136 -7.02 -5.48 -12.87
N ALA A 137 -6.71 -4.28 -13.36
CA ALA A 137 -7.03 -3.04 -12.64
C ALA A 137 -8.54 -2.93 -12.41
N GLU A 138 -9.34 -3.15 -13.46
CA GLU A 138 -10.80 -3.15 -13.41
C GLU A 138 -11.36 -4.20 -12.43
N GLN A 139 -10.75 -5.38 -12.36
CA GLN A 139 -11.15 -6.43 -11.41
C GLN A 139 -10.86 -6.04 -9.96
N LEU A 140 -9.72 -5.41 -9.68
CA LEU A 140 -9.35 -5.00 -8.32
C LEU A 140 -10.26 -3.87 -7.82
N ILE A 141 -10.53 -2.85 -8.64
CA ILE A 141 -11.43 -1.76 -8.26
C ILE A 141 -12.87 -2.23 -8.08
N ALA A 142 -13.32 -3.25 -8.82
CA ALA A 142 -14.64 -3.85 -8.63
C ALA A 142 -14.80 -4.52 -7.25
N HIS A 143 -13.70 -4.77 -6.56
CA HIS A 143 -13.64 -5.25 -5.18
C HIS A 143 -13.24 -4.17 -4.16
N ASP A 144 -13.36 -2.89 -4.56
CA ASP A 144 -13.02 -1.73 -3.74
C ASP A 144 -11.57 -1.76 -3.21
N ILE A 145 -10.66 -2.21 -4.08
CA ILE A 145 -9.22 -2.16 -3.83
C ILE A 145 -8.66 -0.94 -4.57
N TYR A 146 -7.98 -0.08 -3.84
CA TYR A 146 -7.28 1.09 -4.36
C TYR A 146 -5.99 0.65 -5.04
N LEU A 147 -5.62 1.33 -6.12
CA LEU A 147 -4.41 1.04 -6.87
C LEU A 147 -3.44 2.20 -6.73
N SER A 148 -2.24 1.91 -6.22
CA SER A 148 -1.15 2.86 -6.21
C SER A 148 -0.16 2.56 -7.33
N PHE A 149 0.20 3.60 -8.08
CA PHE A 149 1.11 3.52 -9.21
C PHE A 149 2.41 4.26 -8.92
N GLY A 150 3.54 3.59 -9.17
CA GLY A 150 4.86 4.20 -9.12
C GLY A 150 5.35 4.65 -10.49
N GLU A 151 6.68 4.70 -10.66
CA GLU A 151 7.31 5.09 -11.93
C GLU A 151 6.94 4.19 -13.12
N LYS A 152 6.80 2.89 -12.87
CA LYS A 152 6.52 1.90 -13.92
C LYS A 152 5.08 1.46 -13.83
N TYR A 153 4.28 1.75 -14.86
CA TYR A 153 2.90 1.32 -14.99
C TYR A 153 2.51 1.13 -16.45
N GLN A 154 1.35 0.48 -16.67
CA GLN A 154 0.71 0.44 -17.98
C GLN A 154 -0.30 1.57 -18.08
N GLU A 155 -0.11 2.48 -19.03
CA GLU A 155 -0.98 3.65 -19.22
C GLU A 155 -2.46 3.27 -19.42
N SER A 156 -2.71 2.19 -20.16
CA SER A 156 -4.07 1.65 -20.37
C SER A 156 -4.76 1.22 -19.07
N ALA A 157 -4.00 0.82 -18.05
CA ALA A 157 -4.56 0.47 -16.74
C ALA A 157 -4.86 1.73 -15.92
N MET A 158 -3.91 2.66 -15.82
CA MET A 158 -4.11 3.91 -15.08
C MET A 158 -5.30 4.73 -15.62
N THR A 159 -5.44 4.82 -16.94
CA THR A 159 -6.52 5.55 -17.60
C THR A 159 -7.88 4.83 -17.56
N SER A 160 -7.92 3.56 -17.16
CA SER A 160 -9.16 2.77 -17.09
C SER A 160 -9.89 2.86 -15.76
N ILE A 161 -9.22 3.34 -14.70
CA ILE A 161 -9.79 3.37 -13.35
C ILE A 161 -10.33 4.77 -13.01
N PRO A 162 -11.36 4.86 -12.13
CA PRO A 162 -11.79 6.14 -11.62
C PRO A 162 -10.70 6.77 -10.76
N LEU A 163 -10.58 8.12 -10.81
CA LEU A 163 -9.61 8.85 -9.99
C LEU A 163 -9.85 8.66 -8.48
N ASP A 164 -11.05 8.27 -8.07
CA ASP A 164 -11.39 7.95 -6.68
C ASP A 164 -10.70 6.71 -6.11
N HIS A 165 -10.14 5.84 -6.97
CA HIS A 165 -9.39 4.63 -6.58
C HIS A 165 -7.90 4.72 -6.90
N LEU A 166 -7.45 5.88 -7.39
CA LEU A 166 -6.06 6.12 -7.82
C LEU A 166 -5.23 6.73 -6.69
N LEU A 167 -4.06 6.14 -6.46
CA LEU A 167 -2.99 6.64 -5.60
C LEU A 167 -1.67 6.63 -6.38
N LEU A 168 -0.67 7.35 -5.87
CA LEU A 168 0.68 7.40 -6.43
C LEU A 168 1.71 7.25 -5.32
N GLU A 169 2.85 6.64 -5.67
CA GLU A 169 3.93 6.34 -4.73
C GLU A 169 5.30 6.40 -5.39
N THR A 170 6.39 6.44 -4.59
CA THR A 170 7.74 6.26 -5.15
C THR A 170 8.29 4.84 -5.00
N ASP A 171 7.86 4.09 -3.98
CA ASP A 171 8.40 2.75 -3.68
C ASP A 171 9.94 2.80 -3.52
N GLU A 172 10.70 2.18 -4.43
CA GLU A 172 12.18 2.24 -4.54
C GLU A 172 12.68 3.13 -5.70
N SER A 173 11.81 3.92 -6.35
CA SER A 173 12.20 4.78 -7.46
C SER A 173 13.11 5.93 -7.01
N ASN A 174 14.09 6.27 -7.87
CA ASN A 174 14.92 7.46 -7.69
C ASN A 174 14.19 8.76 -8.08
N LYS A 175 12.99 8.67 -8.68
CA LYS A 175 12.19 9.84 -9.02
C LYS A 175 11.54 10.43 -7.78
N THR A 176 11.38 11.75 -7.79
CA THR A 176 10.55 12.44 -6.81
C THR A 176 9.08 12.11 -7.02
N ILE A 177 8.29 12.22 -5.96
CA ILE A 177 6.84 12.02 -6.05
C ILE A 177 6.21 13.01 -7.04
N THR A 178 6.73 14.25 -7.12
CA THR A 178 6.30 15.27 -8.08
C THR A 178 6.47 14.80 -9.53
N GLU A 179 7.62 14.23 -9.88
CA GLU A 179 7.87 13.70 -11.23
C GLU A 179 6.89 12.56 -11.58
N ILE A 180 6.52 11.73 -10.60
CA ILE A 180 5.52 10.67 -10.79
C ILE A 180 4.13 11.28 -11.03
N PHE A 181 3.74 12.31 -10.27
CA PHE A 181 2.49 13.05 -10.49
C PHE A 181 2.44 13.71 -11.86
N GLU A 182 3.53 14.34 -12.32
CA GLU A 182 3.60 14.96 -13.64
C GLU A 182 3.44 13.93 -14.77
N ALA A 183 4.11 12.78 -14.66
CA ALA A 183 3.98 11.69 -15.62
C ALA A 183 2.55 11.12 -15.64
N ALA A 184 1.96 10.86 -14.47
CA ALA A 184 0.59 10.36 -14.35
C ALA A 184 -0.44 11.36 -14.90
N ALA A 185 -0.28 12.66 -14.59
CA ALA A 185 -1.14 13.72 -15.09
C ALA A 185 -1.12 13.80 -16.62
N LYS A 186 0.05 13.64 -17.24
CA LYS A 186 0.19 13.56 -18.69
C LYS A 186 -0.57 12.37 -19.27
N SER A 187 -0.42 11.18 -18.68
CA SER A 187 -1.16 9.98 -19.12
C SER A 187 -2.67 10.12 -18.98
N LEU A 188 -3.14 10.76 -17.91
CA LEU A 188 -4.55 11.00 -17.66
C LEU A 188 -5.12 12.18 -18.45
N SER A 189 -4.27 12.94 -19.16
CA SER A 189 -4.64 14.19 -19.83
C SER A 189 -5.31 15.21 -18.89
N LEU A 190 -4.80 15.31 -17.66
CA LEU A 190 -5.30 16.21 -16.62
C LEU A 190 -4.23 17.25 -16.23
N PRO A 191 -4.63 18.44 -15.78
CA PRO A 191 -3.72 19.34 -15.08
C PRO A 191 -3.17 18.69 -13.81
N VAL A 192 -1.86 18.76 -13.60
CA VAL A 192 -1.19 18.11 -12.45
C VAL A 192 -1.77 18.56 -11.10
N GLU A 193 -2.17 19.82 -10.97
CA GLU A 193 -2.79 20.36 -9.74
C GLU A 193 -4.15 19.70 -9.44
N GLN A 194 -4.93 19.37 -10.47
CA GLN A 194 -6.21 18.67 -10.30
C GLN A 194 -5.96 17.22 -9.84
N LEU A 195 -4.96 16.56 -10.42
CA LEU A 195 -4.57 15.22 -10.00
C LEU A 195 -4.06 15.20 -8.56
N ILE A 196 -3.17 16.14 -8.19
CA ILE A 196 -2.66 16.30 -6.82
C ILE A 196 -3.83 16.47 -5.85
N THR A 197 -4.74 17.41 -6.13
CA THR A 197 -5.91 17.66 -5.28
C THR A 197 -6.75 16.40 -5.10
N LYS A 198 -7.02 15.67 -6.18
CA LYS A 198 -7.86 14.47 -6.13
C LYS A 198 -7.20 13.32 -5.37
N VAL A 199 -5.92 13.06 -5.61
CA VAL A 199 -5.18 12.01 -4.90
C VAL A 199 -5.01 12.37 -3.43
N GLN A 200 -4.76 13.64 -3.08
CA GLN A 200 -4.72 14.10 -1.69
C GLN A 200 -6.05 13.91 -0.96
N GLN A 201 -7.19 14.11 -1.63
CA GLN A 201 -8.51 13.79 -1.06
C GLN A 201 -8.65 12.29 -0.77
N ASN A 202 -8.20 11.44 -1.68
CA ASN A 202 -8.18 9.98 -1.46
C ASN A 202 -7.31 9.64 -0.25
N ILE A 203 -6.10 10.19 -0.17
CA ILE A 203 -5.18 10.00 0.97
C ILE A 203 -5.83 10.43 2.29
N SER A 204 -6.41 11.63 2.34
CA SER A 204 -7.10 12.13 3.53
C SER A 204 -8.21 11.20 4.00
N ARG A 205 -9.05 10.73 3.06
CA ARG A 205 -10.11 9.75 3.34
C ARG A 205 -9.55 8.43 3.88
N LEU A 206 -8.45 7.95 3.31
CA LEU A 206 -7.92 6.61 3.59
C LEU A 206 -7.13 6.52 4.88
N PHE A 207 -6.33 7.54 5.20
CA PHE A 207 -5.34 7.45 6.27
C PHE A 207 -5.66 8.34 7.48
N PHE A 208 -6.49 9.38 7.32
CA PHE A 208 -6.65 10.43 8.35
C PHE A 208 -8.11 10.66 8.80
N ASN A 209 -9.10 10.20 8.04
CA ASN A 209 -10.52 10.40 8.34
C ASN A 209 -11.23 9.10 8.79
N GLN A 210 -10.53 8.27 9.57
CA GLN A 210 -11.05 6.99 10.09
C GLN A 210 -11.63 7.12 11.49
#